data_AF-A0AAD5SL77-F1
#
_entry.id   AF-A0AAD5SL77-F1
#
_cell.length_a   1.000
_cell.length_b   1.000
_cell.length_c   1.000
_cell.angle_alpha   90.00
_cell.angle_beta   90.00
_cell.angle_gamma   90.00
#
_symmetry.space_group_name_H-M   'P 1'
#
loop_
_entity.id
_entity.type
_entity.pdbx_description
1 polymer ?
#
loop_
_entity_poly.entity_id
_entity_poly.type
_entity_poly.pdbx_seq_one_letter_code
_entity_poly.pdbx_strand_id
1 'polypeptide(L)'
;MGTIYKDPRNNHIYKVDEKKINSSLSKVGVPYFGSEEAITIDVPEKHLKLENPVRFNVNQSLKERINELEQTIIQLKSESFSDESKQPLRSNESDVKKTPTKFDEIIKLMEGRERFETDREAFEIEPKGRLVLYSKKAE
;
A
#
# COMPACT_ATOMS: atom_id res chain seq x y z
N MET A 1 -30.12 27.15 22.21
CA MET A 1 -30.49 25.74 22.08
C MET A 1 -30.01 25.26 20.72
N GLY A 2 -29.12 24.28 20.67
CA GLY A 2 -28.61 23.71 19.41
C GLY A 2 -29.67 22.81 18.78
N THR A 3 -29.82 22.85 17.46
CA THR A 3 -30.82 22.05 16.76
C THR A 3 -30.39 20.58 16.71
N ILE A 4 -31.31 19.67 17.03
CA ILE A 4 -31.07 18.22 17.04
C ILE A 4 -31.64 17.62 15.77
N TYR A 5 -30.81 16.87 15.05
CA TYR A 5 -31.15 16.22 13.79
C TYR A 5 -30.98 14.71 13.91
N LYS A 6 -31.83 13.99 13.19
CA LYS A 6 -31.69 12.55 12.97
C LYS A 6 -31.12 12.32 11.57
N ASP A 7 -30.01 11.58 11.50
CA ASP A 7 -29.42 11.20 10.22
C ASP A 7 -30.30 10.12 9.55
N PRO A 8 -30.77 10.38 8.31
CA PRO A 8 -31.67 9.47 7.61
C PRO A 8 -31.01 8.13 7.23
N ARG A 9 -29.68 8.01 7.25
CA ARG A 9 -28.96 6.80 6.80
C ARG A 9 -28.75 5.77 7.91
N ASN A 10 -28.31 6.23 9.08
CA ASN A 10 -27.92 5.36 10.19
C ASN A 10 -28.87 5.49 11.40
N ASN A 11 -29.90 6.34 11.31
CA ASN A 11 -30.85 6.65 12.38
C ASN A 11 -30.19 7.22 13.66
N HIS A 12 -28.93 7.67 13.60
CA HIS A 12 -28.25 8.31 14.72
C HIS A 12 -28.70 9.76 14.89
N ILE A 13 -28.65 10.23 16.14
CA ILE A 13 -29.10 11.56 16.53
C ILE A 13 -27.88 12.44 16.81
N TYR A 14 -27.87 13.63 16.23
CA TYR A 14 -26.79 14.60 16.35
C TYR A 14 -27.33 15.96 16.75
N LYS A 15 -26.63 16.65 17.64
CA LYS A 15 -26.87 18.06 17.96
C LYS A 15 -25.87 18.91 17.20
N VAL A 16 -26.35 19.95 16.53
CA VAL A 16 -25.47 20.90 15.85
C VAL A 16 -24.99 21.94 16.85
N ASP A 17 -23.68 21.92 17.07
CA ASP A 17 -22.97 22.94 17.83
C ASP A 17 -22.21 23.85 16.88
N GLU A 18 -22.30 25.15 17.13
CA GLU A 18 -21.58 26.17 16.36
C GLU A 18 -20.31 26.56 17.11
N LYS A 19 -19.16 26.37 16.48
CA LYS A 19 -17.86 26.78 17.00
C LYS A 19 -17.27 27.85 16.09
N LYS A 20 -16.99 29.03 16.65
CA LYS A 20 -16.22 30.05 15.95
C LYS A 20 -14.74 29.65 15.96
N ILE A 21 -14.15 29.53 14.78
CA ILE A 21 -12.72 29.29 14.60
C ILE A 21 -12.19 30.45 13.77
N ASN A 22 -11.40 31.32 14.40
CA ASN A 22 -10.95 32.58 13.82
C ASN A 22 -12.13 33.47 13.36
N SER A 23 -12.14 33.86 12.08
CA SER A 23 -13.22 34.61 11.43
C SER A 23 -14.34 33.72 10.87
N SER A 24 -14.20 32.40 10.90
CA SER A 24 -15.13 31.46 10.28
C SER A 24 -16.02 30.78 11.33
N LEU A 25 -17.30 30.61 11.01
CA LEU A 25 -18.26 29.88 11.84
C LEU A 25 -18.31 28.43 11.35
N SER A 26 -17.91 27.49 12.20
CA SER A 26 -17.98 26.05 11.92
C SER A 26 -19.21 25.46 12.59
N LYS A 27 -20.05 24.74 11.85
CA LYS A 27 -21.17 23.97 12.41
C LYS A 27 -20.80 22.50 12.39
N VAL A 28 -20.75 21.87 13.55
CA VAL A 28 -20.37 20.47 13.70
C VAL A 28 -21.50 19.71 14.38
N GLY A 29 -21.88 18.56 13.82
CA GLY A 29 -22.81 17.63 14.46
C GLY A 29 -22.09 16.78 15.49
N VAL A 30 -22.48 16.87 16.75
CA VAL A 30 -21.97 16.04 17.86
C VAL A 30 -23.03 15.00 18.21
N PRO A 31 -22.67 13.73 18.49
CA PRO A 31 -23.63 12.71 18.91
C PRO A 31 -24.46 13.18 20.11
N TYR A 32 -25.78 12.99 20.05
CA TYR A 32 -26.71 13.40 21.10
C TYR A 32 -27.48 12.18 21.64
N PHE A 33 -27.49 12.04 22.97
CA PHE A 33 -28.07 10.91 23.70
C PHE A 33 -29.22 11.31 24.63
N GLY A 34 -29.77 12.51 24.48
CA GLY A 34 -30.87 12.99 25.32
C GLY A 34 -32.25 12.56 24.82
N SER A 35 -33.30 12.94 25.55
CA SER A 35 -34.69 12.56 25.30
C SER A 35 -35.48 13.55 24.42
N GLU A 36 -34.84 14.60 23.91
CA GLU A 36 -35.50 15.59 23.04
C GLU A 36 -35.82 15.00 21.65
N GLU A 37 -36.94 15.42 21.06
CA GLU A 37 -37.36 14.97 19.74
C GLU A 37 -36.44 15.52 18.64
N ALA A 38 -35.85 14.60 17.86
CA ALA A 38 -34.95 14.94 16.77
C ALA A 38 -35.70 15.28 15.49
N ILE A 39 -35.28 16.33 14.79
CA ILE A 39 -35.84 16.70 13.49
C ILE A 39 -35.28 15.76 12.42
N THR A 40 -36.16 15.09 11.68
CA THR A 40 -35.76 14.27 10.52
C THR A 40 -35.84 15.14 9.27
N ILE A 41 -34.72 15.26 8.55
CA ILE A 41 -34.69 15.95 7.26
C ILE A 41 -34.83 14.90 6.16
N ASP A 42 -35.79 15.09 5.27
CA ASP A 42 -35.88 14.31 4.04
C ASP A 42 -34.83 14.84 3.05
N VAL A 43 -33.75 14.09 2.86
CA VAL A 43 -32.62 14.48 2.00
C VAL A 43 -32.70 13.69 0.70
N PRO A 44 -32.86 14.37 -0.46
CA PRO A 44 -32.86 13.70 -1.75
C PRO A 44 -31.58 12.89 -1.97
N GLU A 45 -31.72 11.70 -2.54
CA GLU A 45 -30.62 10.73 -2.72
C GLU A 45 -29.42 11.30 -3.50
N LYS A 46 -29.67 12.25 -4.41
CA LYS A 46 -28.63 12.99 -5.14
C LYS A 46 -27.66 13.81 -4.26
N HIS A 47 -28.09 14.19 -3.05
CA HIS A 47 -27.29 14.98 -2.09
C HIS A 47 -26.63 14.13 -1.01
N LEU A 48 -27.06 12.87 -0.91
CA LEU A 48 -26.47 11.87 -0.06
C LEU A 48 -25.15 11.43 -0.71
N LYS A 49 -24.00 11.83 -0.15
CA LYS A 49 -22.66 11.48 -0.67
C LYS A 49 -22.60 9.99 -1.03
N LEU A 50 -22.28 9.63 -2.27
CA LEU A 50 -22.04 8.24 -2.66
C LEU A 50 -21.17 7.57 -1.60
N GLU A 51 -21.56 6.36 -1.18
CA GLU A 51 -20.73 5.55 -0.29
C GLU A 51 -19.30 5.56 -0.82
N ASN A 52 -18.36 5.80 0.08
CA ASN A 52 -16.95 5.78 -0.25
C ASN A 52 -16.70 4.46 -1.01
N PRO A 53 -16.27 4.47 -2.29
CA PRO A 53 -16.06 3.24 -3.03
C PRO A 53 -15.17 2.37 -2.16
N VAL A 54 -15.65 1.15 -1.87
CA VAL A 54 -15.00 0.20 -0.96
C VAL A 54 -13.51 0.26 -1.24
N ARG A 55 -12.74 0.79 -0.28
CA ARG A 55 -11.29 0.99 -0.46
C ARG A 55 -10.73 -0.38 -0.79
N PHE A 56 -10.26 -0.55 -2.02
CA PHE A 56 -9.67 -1.81 -2.47
C PHE A 56 -8.55 -2.18 -1.50
N ASN A 57 -8.71 -3.31 -0.80
CA ASN A 57 -7.75 -3.75 0.21
C ASN A 57 -6.55 -4.37 -0.50
N VAL A 58 -5.54 -3.55 -0.78
CA VAL A 58 -4.29 -3.96 -1.45
C VAL A 58 -3.65 -5.16 -0.75
N ASN A 59 -3.73 -5.24 0.59
CA ASN A 59 -3.17 -6.37 1.34
C ASN A 59 -3.91 -7.69 1.08
N GLN A 60 -5.23 -7.64 0.84
CA GLN A 60 -6.00 -8.83 0.50
C GLN A 60 -5.64 -9.32 -0.90
N SER A 61 -5.56 -8.41 -1.88
CA SER A 61 -5.15 -8.73 -3.25
C SER A 61 -3.73 -9.31 -3.31
N LEU A 62 -2.79 -8.78 -2.51
CA LEU A 62 -1.44 -9.33 -2.42
C LEU A 62 -1.43 -10.74 -1.80
N LYS A 63 -2.24 -11.00 -0.76
CA LYS A 63 -2.36 -12.33 -0.17
C LYS A 63 -2.92 -13.35 -1.15
N GLU A 64 -3.94 -12.97 -1.91
CA GLU A 64 -4.51 -13.81 -2.97
C GLU A 64 -3.45 -14.15 -4.03
N ARG A 65 -2.67 -13.16 -4.47
CA ARG A 65 -1.59 -13.37 -5.44
C ARG A 65 -0.46 -14.25 -4.90
N ILE A 66 -0.10 -14.12 -3.63
CA ILE A 66 0.90 -15.01 -2.99
C ILE A 66 0.40 -16.44 -3.00
N ASN A 67 -0.86 -16.68 -2.63
CA ASN A 67 -1.44 -18.02 -2.61
C ASN A 67 -1.49 -18.64 -4.02
N GLU A 68 -1.87 -17.87 -5.05
CA GLU A 68 -1.81 -18.33 -6.45
C GLU A 68 -0.40 -18.78 -6.86
N LEU A 69 0.62 -18.00 -6.50
CA LEU A 69 2.02 -18.31 -6.82
C LEU A 69 2.50 -19.56 -6.07
N GLU A 70 2.12 -19.72 -4.80
CA GLU A 70 2.43 -20.92 -4.01
C GLU A 70 1.82 -22.18 -4.62
N GLN A 71 0.54 -22.13 -5.04
CA GLN A 71 -0.12 -23.23 -5.73
C GLN A 71 0.56 -23.57 -7.06
N THR A 72 0.94 -22.55 -7.83
CA THR A 72 1.66 -22.73 -9.09
C THR A 72 3.02 -23.42 -8.88
N ILE A 73 3.76 -23.04 -7.83
CA ILE A 73 5.03 -23.68 -7.47
C ILE A 73 4.82 -25.14 -7.07
N ILE A 74 3.77 -25.44 -6.29
CA ILE A 74 3.45 -26.81 -5.88
C ILE A 74 3.14 -27.66 -7.11
N GLN A 75 2.33 -27.13 -8.04
CA GLN A 75 1.96 -27.83 -9.27
C GLN A 75 3.19 -28.10 -10.16
N LEU A 76 4.01 -27.08 -10.42
CA LEU A 76 5.24 -27.23 -11.21
C LEU A 76 6.23 -28.21 -10.58
N LYS A 77 6.34 -28.22 -9.25
CA LYS A 77 7.13 -29.23 -8.53
C LYS A 77 6.57 -30.62 -8.77
N SER A 78 5.27 -30.83 -8.59
CA SER A 78 4.65 -32.14 -8.83
C SER A 78 4.81 -32.64 -10.28
N GLU A 79 4.76 -31.74 -11.25
CA GLU A 79 4.97 -32.06 -12.67
C GLU A 79 6.44 -32.40 -12.93
N SER A 80 7.40 -31.67 -12.33
CA SER A 80 8.84 -31.98 -12.44
C SER A 80 9.25 -33.30 -11.79
N PHE A 81 8.55 -33.76 -10.75
CA PHE A 81 8.78 -35.09 -10.14
C PHE A 81 8.12 -36.24 -10.91
N SER A 82 7.28 -35.96 -11.90
CA SER A 82 6.66 -36.99 -12.75
C SER A 82 7.51 -37.41 -13.95
N ASP A 83 8.61 -36.68 -14.23
CA ASP A 83 9.50 -36.92 -15.38
C ASP A 83 10.83 -37.62 -15.03
N GLU A 84 11.03 -38.05 -13.77
CA GLU A 84 12.26 -38.74 -13.31
C GLU A 84 12.28 -40.25 -13.61
N SER A 85 11.95 -40.64 -14.84
CA SER A 85 12.20 -42.03 -15.32
C SER A 85 13.52 -42.20 -16.09
N LYS A 86 14.49 -41.28 -15.97
CA LYS A 86 15.83 -41.44 -16.57
C LYS A 86 17.00 -40.96 -15.69
N GLN A 87 17.55 -41.94 -14.97
CA GLN A 87 18.93 -42.12 -14.46
C GLN A 87 19.54 -41.10 -13.48
N PRO A 88 20.32 -41.58 -12.47
CA PRO A 88 20.96 -40.69 -11.50
C PRO A 88 22.24 -40.11 -12.11
N LEU A 89 22.20 -38.83 -12.49
CA LEU A 89 23.43 -38.08 -12.71
C LEU A 89 23.96 -37.63 -11.35
N ARG A 90 25.09 -38.23 -10.94
CA ARG A 90 25.95 -37.71 -9.88
C ARG A 90 26.16 -36.22 -10.12
N SER A 91 25.56 -35.36 -9.29
CA SER A 91 25.85 -33.93 -9.32
C SER A 91 27.18 -33.68 -8.61
N ASN A 92 28.25 -33.60 -9.39
CA ASN A 92 29.40 -32.80 -8.99
C ASN A 92 28.90 -31.37 -8.81
N GLU A 93 29.08 -30.79 -7.62
CA GLU A 93 28.95 -29.36 -7.39
C GLU A 93 29.78 -28.63 -8.45
N SER A 94 29.12 -28.03 -9.44
CA SER A 94 29.76 -27.13 -10.39
C SER A 94 28.76 -26.06 -10.82
N ASP A 95 28.94 -24.89 -10.22
CA ASP A 95 28.77 -23.57 -10.82
C ASP A 95 27.52 -23.33 -11.68
N VAL A 96 26.36 -23.18 -11.03
CA VAL A 96 25.30 -22.36 -11.61
C VAL A 96 25.79 -20.91 -11.61
N LYS A 97 26.38 -20.47 -12.74
CA LYS A 97 26.75 -19.06 -12.96
C LYS A 97 25.47 -18.21 -12.89
N LYS A 98 25.23 -17.57 -11.74
CA LYS A 98 24.22 -16.51 -11.61
C LYS A 98 24.54 -15.41 -12.63
N THR A 99 23.59 -15.11 -13.52
CA THR A 99 23.68 -13.95 -14.40
C THR A 99 23.64 -12.69 -13.53
N PRO A 100 24.63 -11.78 -13.63
CA PRO A 100 24.68 -10.59 -12.80
C PRO A 100 23.49 -9.68 -13.14
N THR A 101 22.83 -9.20 -12.09
CA THR A 101 21.80 -8.17 -12.19
C THR A 101 22.46 -6.79 -12.36
N LYS A 102 21.70 -5.81 -12.84
CA LYS A 102 22.15 -4.40 -12.87
C LYS A 102 22.62 -3.91 -11.49
N PHE A 103 22.07 -4.48 -10.42
CA PHE A 103 22.48 -4.18 -9.04
C PHE A 103 23.88 -4.75 -8.73
N ASP A 104 24.17 -5.97 -9.18
CA ASP A 104 25.50 -6.58 -9.03
C ASP A 104 26.58 -5.81 -9.80
N GLU A 105 26.23 -5.25 -10.97
CA GLU A 105 27.11 -4.38 -11.74
C GLU A 105 27.41 -3.07 -11.00
N ILE A 106 26.41 -2.44 -10.38
CA ILE A 106 26.60 -1.22 -9.59
C ILE A 106 27.46 -1.50 -8.35
N ILE A 107 27.21 -2.60 -7.63
CA ILE A 107 28.02 -3.00 -6.48
C ILE A 107 29.48 -3.22 -6.89
N LYS A 108 29.70 -3.87 -8.04
CA LYS A 108 31.04 -4.08 -8.59
C LYS A 108 31.69 -2.75 -8.97
N LEU A 109 30.96 -1.80 -9.54
CA LEU A 109 31.46 -0.46 -9.84
C LEU A 109 31.78 0.35 -8.58
N MET A 110 31.09 0.08 -7.47
CA MET A 110 31.35 0.76 -6.20
C MET A 110 32.58 0.22 -5.46
N GLU A 111 33.03 -1.03 -5.69
CA GLU A 111 34.33 -1.61 -5.28
C GLU A 111 34.96 -1.02 -3.97
N GLY A 112 34.18 -0.99 -2.88
CA GLY A 112 34.63 -0.52 -1.56
C GLY A 112 34.55 0.99 -1.31
N ARG A 113 33.93 1.76 -2.21
CA ARG A 113 33.65 3.19 -2.08
C ARG A 113 32.26 3.39 -1.50
N GLU A 114 32.15 4.27 -0.51
CA GLU A 114 30.86 4.65 0.07
C GLU A 114 30.03 5.52 -0.88
N ARG A 115 30.67 6.13 -1.89
CA ARG A 115 30.03 6.99 -2.88
C ARG A 115 30.63 6.82 -4.27
N PHE A 116 29.78 6.83 -5.28
CA PHE A 116 30.14 6.77 -6.69
C PHE A 116 29.27 7.76 -7.48
N GLU A 117 29.86 8.49 -8.42
CA GLU A 117 29.13 9.46 -9.25
C GLU A 117 29.37 9.26 -10.73
N THR A 118 28.32 9.49 -11.50
CA THR A 118 28.33 9.62 -12.95
C THR A 118 27.92 11.04 -13.35
N ASP A 119 27.92 11.32 -14.65
CA ASP A 119 27.53 12.62 -15.20
C ASP A 119 26.06 12.97 -14.91
N ARG A 120 25.21 11.96 -14.71
CA ARG A 120 23.75 12.14 -14.53
C ARG A 120 23.28 11.80 -13.11
N GLU A 121 23.97 10.89 -12.44
CA GLU A 121 23.48 10.25 -11.21
C GLU A 121 24.60 10.10 -10.19
N ALA A 122 24.27 10.22 -8.91
CA ALA A 122 25.16 9.91 -7.79
C ALA A 122 24.57 8.78 -6.93
N PHE A 123 25.42 7.87 -6.49
CA PHE A 123 25.10 6.67 -5.71
C PHE A 123 25.86 6.72 -4.39
N GLU A 124 25.18 6.43 -3.28
CA GLU A 124 25.77 6.41 -1.94
C GLU A 124 25.29 5.17 -1.18
N ILE A 125 26.19 4.50 -0.44
CA ILE A 125 25.83 3.39 0.45
C ILE A 125 25.75 3.95 1.87
N GLU A 126 24.54 4.01 2.43
CA GLU A 126 24.34 4.38 3.82
C GLU A 126 24.94 3.33 4.78
N PRO A 127 25.28 3.69 6.04
CA PRO A 127 25.87 2.79 7.04
C PRO A 127 25.09 1.51 7.34
N LYS A 128 23.83 1.41 6.87
CA LYS A 128 22.97 0.21 6.98
C LYS A 128 23.01 -0.67 5.73
N GLY A 129 23.93 -0.43 4.79
CA GLY A 129 24.04 -1.17 3.53
C GLY A 129 22.96 -0.81 2.50
N ARG A 130 22.31 0.36 2.65
CA ARG A 130 21.26 0.81 1.74
C ARG A 130 21.85 1.69 0.65
N LEU A 131 21.66 1.32 -0.61
CA LEU A 131 22.04 2.14 -1.76
C LEU A 131 21.01 3.27 -1.97
N VAL A 132 21.47 4.50 -2.03
CA VAL A 132 20.69 5.72 -2.27
C VAL A 132 21.11 6.33 -3.61
N LEU A 133 20.13 6.69 -4.44
CA LEU A 133 20.32 7.28 -5.76
C LEU A 133 19.89 8.75 -5.74
N TYR A 134 20.76 9.63 -6.19
CA TYR A 134 20.47 11.05 -6.41
C TYR A 134 20.57 11.36 -7.91
N SER A 135 19.49 11.89 -8.49
CA SER A 135 19.52 12.43 -9.85
C SER A 135 20.07 13.85 -9.80
N LYS A 136 21.09 14.15 -10.61
CA LYS A 136 21.56 15.53 -10.77
C LYS A 136 20.52 16.28 -11.61
N LYS A 137 20.04 17.43 -11.11
CA LYS A 137 19.20 18.32 -11.91
C LYS A 137 20.04 18.80 -13.10
N ALA A 138 19.52 18.62 -14.32
CA ALA A 138 20.09 19.26 -15.49
C ALA A 138 19.95 20.78 -15.31
N GLU A 139 21.07 21.50 -15.38
CA GLU A 139 21.10 22.96 -15.51
C GLU A 139 20.60 23.40 -16.90
#